data_AF-A0A1V9Y0C0-F1
#
_entry.id   AF-A0A1V9Y0C0-F1
#
_cell.length_a   1.000
_cell.length_b   1.000
_cell.length_c   1.000
_cell.angle_alpha   90.00
_cell.angle_beta   90.00
_cell.angle_gamma   90.00
#
_symmetry.space_group_name_H-M   'P 1'
#
loop_
_entity.id
_entity.type
_entity.pdbx_description
1 polymer ?
#
loop_
_entity_poly.entity_id
_entity_poly.type
_entity_poly.pdbx_seq_one_letter_code
_entity_poly.pdbx_strand_id
1 'polypeptide(L)'
;MRSKKVDFILTLRLRHAKLTPRVARWLIPCRSCSDGGTSCAWDEARWTYPDCQHVPTPRVVLQHCLSNTKILFLGDSTLRGMMFEAVQQLNGSLARWEKAHDVAIYNQTNRGHTTFAFAYYPKFWRRKLPSFELTLKRLIDK
;
A
#
# COMPACT_ATOMS: atom_id res chain seq x y z
N MET A 1 -9.19 30.75 -4.69
CA MET A 1 -8.64 29.60 -3.94
C MET A 1 -9.17 28.31 -4.58
N ARG A 2 -8.32 27.53 -5.25
CA ARG A 2 -8.75 26.24 -5.84
C ARG A 2 -8.84 25.18 -4.74
N SER A 3 -10.03 24.65 -4.54
CA SER A 3 -10.29 23.51 -3.66
C SER A 3 -9.48 22.32 -4.14
N LYS A 4 -8.50 21.88 -3.33
CA LYS A 4 -7.81 20.61 -3.57
C LYS A 4 -8.80 19.51 -3.21
N LYS A 5 -9.36 18.83 -4.21
CA LYS A 5 -10.06 17.56 -3.99
C LYS A 5 -9.06 16.61 -3.34
N VAL A 6 -9.38 16.19 -2.12
CA VAL A 6 -8.69 15.08 -1.48
C VAL A 6 -9.64 13.90 -1.57
N ASP A 7 -9.46 13.09 -2.61
CA ASP A 7 -10.23 11.86 -2.79
C ASP A 7 -9.69 10.84 -1.77
N PHE A 8 -10.37 10.74 -0.63
CA PHE A 8 -10.18 9.65 0.31
C PHE A 8 -11.15 8.51 -0.02
N ILE A 9 -10.67 7.30 0.26
CA ILE A 9 -11.32 6.00 0.13
C ILE A 9 -11.15 5.37 -1.27
N LEU A 10 -10.17 4.48 -1.35
CA LEU A 10 -10.14 3.38 -2.32
C LEU A 10 -11.25 2.39 -1.93
N THR A 11 -12.51 2.79 -2.09
CA THR A 11 -13.64 1.86 -1.99
C THR A 11 -13.68 1.15 -3.33
N LEU A 12 -13.07 -0.04 -3.38
CA LEU A 12 -13.29 -0.99 -4.46
C LEU A 12 -14.77 -1.37 -4.42
N ARG A 13 -15.59 -0.61 -5.16
CA ARG A 13 -17.02 -0.90 -5.33
C ARG A 13 -17.11 -2.06 -6.31
N LEU A 14 -16.89 -3.27 -5.82
CA LEU A 14 -17.14 -4.49 -6.58
C LEU A 14 -18.64 -4.52 -6.90
N ARG A 15 -18.97 -4.33 -8.19
CA ARG A 15 -20.34 -4.56 -8.67
C ARG A 15 -20.66 -6.02 -8.42
N HIS A 16 -21.68 -6.27 -7.58
CA HIS A 16 -22.18 -7.61 -7.27
C HIS A 16 -22.74 -8.29 -8.53
N ALA A 17 -21.89 -8.92 -9.31
CA ALA A 17 -22.29 -10.08 -10.09
C ALA A 17 -22.39 -11.26 -9.12
N LYS A 18 -23.42 -12.10 -9.23
CA LYS A 18 -23.48 -13.40 -8.53
C LYS A 18 -22.31 -14.25 -9.03
N LEU A 19 -21.17 -14.13 -8.37
CA LEU A 19 -20.01 -14.97 -8.57
C LEU A 19 -20.15 -16.16 -7.64
N THR A 20 -20.02 -17.38 -8.18
CA THR A 20 -19.71 -18.55 -7.36
C THR A 20 -18.52 -18.21 -6.44
N PRO A 21 -18.48 -18.69 -5.18
CA PRO A 21 -17.40 -18.35 -4.26
C PRO A 21 -16.07 -18.80 -4.87
N ARG A 22 -15.30 -17.85 -5.41
CA ARG A 22 -13.96 -18.13 -5.90
C ARG A 22 -13.07 -18.29 -4.68
N VAL A 23 -12.44 -19.44 -4.53
CA VAL A 23 -11.50 -19.68 -3.43
C VAL A 23 -10.14 -19.15 -3.86
N ALA A 24 -9.75 -18.01 -3.28
CA ALA A 24 -8.39 -17.52 -3.43
C ALA A 24 -7.42 -18.40 -2.62
N ARG A 25 -6.19 -18.49 -3.12
CA ARG A 25 -5.11 -19.24 -2.47
C ARG A 25 -3.78 -18.53 -2.69
N TRP A 26 -2.84 -18.79 -1.79
CA TRP A 26 -1.44 -18.45 -2.00
C TRP A 26 -0.83 -19.43 -3.01
N LEU A 27 -0.20 -18.89 -4.05
CA LEU A 27 0.71 -19.63 -4.91
C LEU A 27 2.13 -19.21 -4.59
N ILE A 28 2.98 -20.19 -4.30
CA ILE A 28 4.39 -19.97 -3.98
C ILE A 28 5.18 -20.79 -5.01
N PRO A 29 5.99 -20.16 -5.86
CA PRO A 29 6.79 -20.90 -6.82
C PRO A 29 7.89 -21.67 -6.09
N CYS A 30 8.01 -22.96 -6.40
CA CYS A 30 9.04 -23.84 -5.85
C CYS A 30 9.73 -24.54 -7.02
N ARG A 31 11.02 -24.87 -6.87
CA ARG A 31 11.74 -25.63 -7.92
C ARG A 31 11.25 -27.08 -8.00
N SER A 32 10.78 -27.62 -6.87
CA SER A 32 10.18 -28.95 -6.77
C SER A 32 9.01 -28.91 -5.79
N CYS A 33 7.96 -29.67 -6.09
CA CYS A 33 6.83 -29.87 -5.16
C CYS A 33 7.09 -31.01 -4.16
N SER A 34 8.21 -31.75 -4.30
CA SER A 34 8.49 -32.98 -3.54
C SER A 34 9.53 -32.79 -2.43
N ASP A 35 10.11 -31.61 -2.28
CA ASP A 35 11.21 -31.33 -1.34
C ASP A 35 10.76 -30.75 0.00
N GLY A 36 9.49 -30.93 0.35
CA GLY A 36 8.92 -30.37 1.59
C GLY A 36 8.85 -28.85 1.62
N GLY A 37 8.98 -28.17 0.47
CA GLY A 37 8.88 -26.72 0.36
C GLY A 37 10.19 -25.97 0.61
N THR A 38 11.32 -26.68 0.67
CA THR A 38 12.65 -26.07 0.89
C THR A 38 13.12 -25.23 -0.31
N SER A 39 12.68 -25.54 -1.53
CA SER A 39 13.00 -24.73 -2.72
C SER A 39 12.00 -23.62 -3.05
N CYS A 40 11.05 -23.32 -2.16
CA CYS A 40 10.02 -22.32 -2.42
C CYS A 40 10.55 -20.89 -2.25
N ALA A 41 10.31 -20.05 -3.27
CA ALA A 41 10.63 -18.63 -3.25
C ALA A 41 9.46 -17.85 -2.63
N TRP A 42 9.50 -17.69 -1.31
CA TRP A 42 8.46 -17.00 -0.54
C TRP A 42 8.33 -15.50 -0.87
N ASP A 43 9.41 -14.89 -1.33
CA ASP A 43 9.46 -13.51 -1.82
C ASP A 43 8.67 -13.32 -3.14
N GLU A 44 8.39 -14.41 -3.85
CA GLU A 44 7.57 -14.42 -5.07
C GLU A 44 6.13 -14.90 -4.83
N ALA A 45 5.72 -15.11 -3.58
CA ALA A 45 4.39 -15.60 -3.24
C ALA A 45 3.27 -14.64 -3.72
N ARG A 46 2.20 -15.20 -4.31
CA ARG A 46 1.07 -14.42 -4.85
C ARG A 46 -0.26 -14.91 -4.32
N TRP A 47 -1.08 -13.99 -3.84
CA TRP A 47 -2.49 -14.26 -3.58
C TRP A 47 -3.27 -14.15 -4.88
N THR A 48 -3.87 -15.25 -5.34
CA THR A 48 -4.58 -15.26 -6.61
C THR A 48 -5.82 -16.16 -6.60
N TYR A 49 -6.68 -15.95 -7.59
CA TYR A 49 -7.71 -16.91 -7.96
C TYR A 49 -7.21 -17.71 -9.17
N PRO A 50 -7.45 -19.04 -9.24
CA PRO A 50 -6.96 -19.88 -10.34
C PRO A 50 -7.34 -19.37 -11.73
N ASP A 51 -8.55 -18.82 -11.86
CA ASP A 51 -9.11 -18.35 -13.12
C ASP A 51 -9.06 -16.82 -13.26
N CYS A 52 -8.23 -16.15 -12.46
CA CYS A 52 -8.04 -14.70 -12.55
C CYS A 52 -6.55 -14.39 -12.41
N GLN A 53 -5.93 -14.01 -13.52
CA GLN A 53 -4.55 -13.55 -13.49
C GLN A 53 -4.53 -12.04 -13.31
N HIS A 54 -4.02 -11.58 -12.17
CA HIS A 54 -3.72 -10.16 -12.00
C HIS A 54 -2.45 -9.83 -12.78
N VAL A 55 -2.58 -9.05 -13.85
CA VAL A 55 -1.44 -8.58 -14.63
C VAL A 55 -0.72 -7.50 -13.81
N PRO A 56 0.56 -7.68 -13.44
CA PRO A 56 1.31 -6.65 -12.74
C PRO A 56 1.34 -5.36 -13.56
N THR A 57 1.05 -4.23 -12.93
CA THR A 57 1.13 -2.94 -13.63
C THR A 57 2.60 -2.61 -13.89
N PRO A 58 3.02 -2.38 -15.15
CA PRO A 58 4.40 -2.00 -15.44
C PRO A 58 4.79 -0.75 -14.66
N ARG A 59 6.01 -0.73 -14.10
CA ARG A 59 6.47 0.38 -13.26
C ARG A 59 6.34 1.74 -13.94
N VAL A 60 6.61 1.83 -15.25
CA VAL A 60 6.48 3.07 -16.03
C VAL A 60 5.03 3.59 -16.03
N VAL A 61 4.05 2.69 -16.16
CA VAL A 61 2.62 3.04 -16.08
C VAL A 61 2.28 3.52 -14.68
N LEU A 62 2.76 2.82 -13.64
CA LEU A 62 2.54 3.21 -12.25
C LEU A 62 3.15 4.59 -11.93
N GLN A 63 4.38 4.85 -12.39
CA GLN A 63 5.08 6.12 -12.26
C GLN A 63 4.34 7.27 -12.95
N HIS A 64 3.80 7.02 -14.13
CA HIS A 64 2.97 8.00 -14.85
C HIS A 64 1.67 8.29 -14.09
N CYS A 65 0.94 7.25 -13.68
CA CYS A 65 -0.35 7.39 -13.00
C CYS A 65 -0.25 8.06 -11.62
N LEU A 66 0.86 7.87 -10.89
CA LEU A 66 1.08 8.46 -9.57
C LEU A 66 1.88 9.77 -9.61
N SER A 67 2.18 10.29 -10.80
CA SER A 67 2.86 11.57 -10.95
C SER A 67 2.04 12.70 -10.33
N ASN A 68 2.72 13.63 -9.67
CA ASN A 68 2.18 14.77 -8.92
C ASN A 68 1.14 14.39 -7.84
N THR A 69 1.21 13.16 -7.32
CA THR A 69 0.25 12.64 -6.33
C THR A 69 0.85 12.62 -4.92
N LYS A 70 0.01 12.93 -3.92
CA LYS A 70 0.33 12.78 -2.50
C LYS A 70 -0.57 11.70 -1.89
N ILE A 71 0.01 10.69 -1.28
CA ILE A 71 -0.71 9.52 -0.75
C ILE A 71 -0.43 9.42 0.75
N LEU A 72 -1.50 9.43 1.56
CA LEU A 72 -1.42 9.30 3.02
C LEU A 72 -1.92 7.92 3.45
N PHE A 73 -1.04 7.16 4.10
CA PHE A 73 -1.33 5.92 4.78
C PHE A 73 -1.58 6.22 6.27
N LEU A 74 -2.79 5.99 6.75
CA LEU A 74 -3.21 6.30 8.12
C LEU A 74 -3.69 5.02 8.81
N GLY A 75 -2.87 4.43 9.67
CA GLY A 75 -3.13 3.09 10.21
C GLY A 75 -2.04 2.59 11.15
N ASP A 76 -1.92 1.27 11.29
CA ASP A 76 -0.91 0.65 12.16
C ASP A 76 0.37 0.25 11.39
N SER A 77 1.20 -0.61 12.00
CA SER A 77 2.42 -1.13 11.36
C SER A 77 2.16 -1.92 10.08
N THR A 78 0.99 -2.53 9.94
CA THR A 78 0.58 -3.28 8.74
C THR A 78 0.43 -2.31 7.58
N LEU A 79 -0.28 -1.20 7.80
CA LEU A 79 -0.47 -0.20 6.76
C LEU A 79 0.84 0.53 6.41
N ARG A 80 1.76 0.67 7.38
CA ARG A 80 3.14 1.13 7.11
C ARG A 80 3.88 0.16 6.18
N GLY A 81 3.75 -1.14 6.40
CA GLY A 81 4.32 -2.17 5.52
C GLY A 81 3.78 -2.07 4.09
N MET A 82 2.46 -1.88 3.94
CA MET A 82 1.85 -1.66 2.62
C MET A 82 2.36 -0.38 1.93
N MET A 83 2.62 0.69 2.68
CA MET A 83 3.25 1.90 2.12
C MET A 83 4.66 1.60 1.61
N PHE A 84 5.49 0.88 2.37
CA PHE A 84 6.84 0.51 1.93
C PHE A 84 6.83 -0.32 0.66
N GLU A 85 5.91 -1.26 0.54
CA GLU A 85 5.71 -2.04 -0.66
C GLU A 85 5.32 -1.15 -1.85
N ALA A 86 4.38 -0.22 -1.68
CA ALA A 86 4.01 0.73 -2.73
C ALA A 86 5.18 1.62 -3.18
N VAL A 87 6.01 2.08 -2.24
CA VAL A 87 7.23 2.84 -2.53
C VAL A 87 8.23 1.99 -3.31
N GLN A 88 8.44 0.74 -2.90
CA GLN A 88 9.34 -0.20 -3.58
C GLN A 88 8.88 -0.51 -4.99
N GLN A 89 7.59 -0.74 -5.22
CA GLN A 89 7.06 -0.98 -6.57
C GLN A 89 7.30 0.22 -7.49
N LEU A 90 7.12 1.44 -6.98
CA LEU A 90 7.26 2.68 -7.73
C LEU A 90 8.71 3.03 -8.06
N ASN A 91 9.63 2.88 -7.09
CA ASN A 91 11.04 3.24 -7.24
C ASN A 91 11.92 2.07 -7.71
N GLY A 92 11.42 0.84 -7.59
CA GLY A 92 12.17 -0.39 -7.82
C GLY A 92 13.00 -0.87 -6.63
N SER A 93 13.27 -0.01 -5.66
CA SER A 93 13.93 -0.36 -4.41
C SER A 93 13.41 0.49 -3.26
N LEU A 94 13.53 -0.04 -2.05
CA LEU A 94 13.22 0.68 -0.82
C LEU A 94 14.52 1.23 -0.22
N ALA A 95 14.80 2.51 -0.47
CA ALA A 95 16.06 3.14 -0.01
C ALA A 95 16.09 3.38 1.51
N ARG A 96 14.93 3.57 2.15
CA ARG A 96 14.80 3.83 3.58
C ARG A 96 13.63 3.05 4.15
N TRP A 97 13.86 2.38 5.27
CA TRP A 97 12.82 1.79 6.10
C TRP A 97 13.12 2.17 7.56
N GLU A 98 12.13 2.70 8.27
CA GLU A 98 12.32 3.14 9.64
C GLU A 98 11.04 2.95 10.47
N LYS A 99 11.22 2.68 11.76
CA LYS A 99 10.12 2.71 12.73
C LYS A 99 9.75 4.17 12.98
N ALA A 100 8.68 4.65 12.37
CA ALA A 100 8.15 5.98 12.62
C ALA A 100 7.09 5.94 13.73
N HIS A 101 7.37 6.59 14.86
CA HIS A 101 6.41 6.81 15.95
C HIS A 101 5.50 8.03 15.69
N ASP A 102 5.88 8.89 14.74
CA ASP A 102 5.11 10.05 14.28
C ASP A 102 4.79 9.96 12.78
N VAL A 103 4.99 11.04 12.02
CA VAL A 103 4.68 11.11 10.60
C VAL A 103 5.96 10.80 9.81
N ALA A 104 5.92 9.77 8.97
CA ALA A 104 6.99 9.49 8.02
C ALA A 104 6.63 10.10 6.66
N ILE A 105 7.57 10.80 6.02
CA ILE A 105 7.38 11.42 4.70
C ILE A 105 8.47 10.91 3.75
N TYR A 106 8.03 10.50 2.56
CA TYR A 106 8.86 10.05 1.44
C TYR A 106 8.52 10.94 0.24
N ASN A 107 9.30 11.99 0.03
CA ASN A 107 9.07 13.02 -0.99
C ASN A 107 9.96 12.88 -2.23
N GLN A 108 11.02 12.07 -2.17
CA GLN A 108 11.92 11.78 -3.30
C GLN A 108 11.48 10.55 -4.12
N THR A 109 10.27 10.05 -3.89
CA THR A 109 9.72 8.92 -4.67
C THR A 109 9.30 9.36 -6.06
N ASN A 110 9.43 8.47 -7.04
CA ASN A 110 9.15 8.75 -8.45
C ASN A 110 9.89 10.00 -8.96
N ARG A 111 11.19 10.08 -8.69
CA ARG A 111 12.04 11.25 -9.03
C ARG A 111 11.51 12.58 -8.46
N GLY A 112 10.85 12.53 -7.30
CA GLY A 112 10.24 13.70 -6.66
C GLY A 112 8.81 14.02 -7.10
N HIS A 113 8.24 13.26 -8.03
CA HIS A 113 6.88 13.49 -8.52
C HIS A 113 5.79 12.87 -7.65
N THR A 114 6.12 11.99 -6.71
CA THR A 114 5.13 11.38 -5.82
C THR A 114 5.56 11.59 -4.37
N THR A 115 4.61 11.88 -3.47
CA THR A 115 4.87 11.93 -2.03
C THR A 115 4.07 10.84 -1.33
N PHE A 116 4.73 9.98 -0.57
CA PHE A 116 4.07 9.08 0.37
C PHE A 116 4.23 9.63 1.79
N ALA A 117 3.16 9.59 2.57
CA ALA A 117 3.19 9.89 3.97
C ALA A 117 2.54 8.74 4.76
N PHE A 118 3.08 8.44 5.94
CA PHE A 118 2.48 7.52 6.89
C PHE A 118 2.29 8.21 8.23
N ALA A 119 1.16 7.96 8.88
CA ALA A 119 0.94 8.33 10.27
C ALA A 119 0.19 7.22 11.00
N TYR A 120 0.55 7.03 12.28
CA TYR A 120 -0.16 6.07 13.12
C TYR A 120 -1.55 6.55 13.51
N TYR A 121 -2.57 5.72 13.29
CA TYR A 121 -3.91 5.93 13.80
C TYR A 121 -4.67 4.59 13.99
N PRO A 122 -5.42 4.42 15.08
CA PRO A 122 -5.48 5.28 16.26
C PRO A 122 -4.13 5.30 17.01
N LYS A 123 -3.79 6.41 17.67
CA LYS A 123 -2.62 6.46 18.57
C LYS A 123 -3.00 5.84 19.92
N PHE A 124 -3.01 4.51 20.00
CA PHE A 124 -3.45 3.77 21.20
C PHE A 124 -2.67 4.12 22.47
N TRP A 125 -1.47 4.68 22.35
CA TRP A 125 -0.66 5.19 23.47
C TRP A 125 -1.08 6.57 23.99
N ARG A 126 -2.13 7.20 23.42
CA ARG A 126 -2.66 8.49 23.88
C ARG A 126 -3.91 8.27 24.73
N ARG A 127 -4.01 8.99 25.86
CA ARG A 127 -5.19 8.98 26.76
C ARG A 127 -6.47 9.52 26.11
N LYS A 128 -6.36 10.46 25.16
CA LYS A 128 -7.48 10.97 24.36
C LYS A 128 -7.20 10.67 22.89
N LEU A 129 -8.07 9.89 22.28
CA LEU A 129 -8.03 9.61 20.85
C LEU A 129 -8.70 10.79 20.12
N PRO A 130 -7.97 11.62 19.36
CA PRO A 130 -8.60 12.59 18.50
C PRO A 130 -9.47 11.88 17.47
N SER A 131 -10.54 12.52 17.00
CA SER A 131 -11.31 12.00 15.88
C SER A 131 -10.42 11.81 14.65
N PHE A 132 -10.84 10.91 13.76
CA PHE A 132 -10.21 10.72 12.46
C PHE A 132 -10.07 12.05 11.72
N GLU A 133 -11.12 12.86 11.69
CA GLU A 133 -11.15 14.17 11.03
C GLU A 133 -10.11 15.14 11.59
N LEU A 134 -10.00 15.24 12.92
CA LEU A 134 -9.02 16.12 13.56
C LEU A 134 -7.58 15.64 13.30
N THR A 135 -7.37 14.33 13.29
CA THR A 135 -6.09 13.73 12.92
C THR A 135 -5.74 14.07 11.47
N LEU A 136 -6.68 13.88 10.57
CA LEU A 136 -6.49 14.11 9.15
C LEU A 136 -6.20 15.59 8.86
N LYS A 137 -6.96 16.51 9.45
CA LYS A 137 -6.74 17.96 9.30
C LYS A 137 -5.31 18.35 9.69
N ARG A 138 -4.82 17.87 10.84
CA ARG A 138 -3.45 18.12 11.31
C ARG A 138 -2.37 17.56 10.38
N LEU A 139 -2.67 16.52 9.60
CA LEU A 139 -1.75 15.92 8.65
C LEU A 139 -1.75 16.64 7.30
N ILE A 140 -2.88 17.22 6.90
CA ILE A 140 -3.01 18.01 5.67
C ILE A 140 -2.40 19.42 5.83
N ASP A 141 -2.51 20.01 7.03
CA ASP A 141 -2.01 21.35 7.33
C ASP A 141 -0.47 21.40 7.55
N LYS A 142 0.21 20.25 7.53
CA LYS A 142 1.68 20.12 7.62
C LYS A 142 2.33 20.10 6.25
#